data_AF-D1M827-F1
#
_entry.id   AF-D1M827-F1
#
_cell.length_a   1.000
_cell.length_b   1.000
_cell.length_c   1.000
_cell.angle_alpha   90.00
_cell.angle_beta   90.00
_cell.angle_gamma   90.00
#
_symmetry.space_group_name_H-M   'P 1'
#
loop_
_entity.id
_entity.type
_entity.pdbx_description
1 polymer ?
#
loop_
_entity_poly.entity_id
_entity_poly.type
_entity_poly.pdbx_seq_one_letter_code
_entity_poly.pdbx_strand_id
1 'polypeptide(L)'
;RNRRRIQRKGPLVVYHKDQGLRRAFRNIPGIDLVGVDKLNLLKLAPGGHVGRFVIWTESAFARLDKLFGNWKTPSAEKKGYNLPQPKMSNTDLSRLLKADEIKAVLRAPQKKIVRRVRRLNPLNNQRAMLQLNPYSAVLKRQAILSAQKRQLQRDELLAKKRGITLSPENAVIRTAKLQARRRAQILKAKKEKAAAPKGGKKAAAKK
;
A
#
# COMPACT_ATOMS: atom_id res chain seq x y z
N ARG A 1 -6.79 -11.03 -55.34
CA ARG A 1 -7.67 -11.93 -54.53
C ARG A 1 -9.08 -11.35 -54.26
N ASN A 2 -9.61 -10.40 -55.05
CA ASN A 2 -10.99 -9.85 -54.91
C ASN A 2 -11.44 -9.46 -53.47
N ARG A 3 -10.51 -9.02 -52.61
CA ARG A 3 -10.77 -8.58 -51.22
C ARG A 3 -10.08 -7.24 -50.99
N ARG A 4 -10.62 -6.17 -51.58
CA ARG A 4 -9.96 -4.85 -51.62
C ARG A 4 -10.08 -4.08 -50.30
N ARG A 5 -11.23 -4.16 -49.62
CA ARG A 5 -11.51 -3.44 -48.36
C ARG A 5 -12.42 -4.25 -47.44
N ILE A 6 -12.32 -3.99 -46.14
CA ILE A 6 -13.22 -4.54 -45.12
C ILE A 6 -14.22 -3.44 -44.74
N GLN A 7 -15.52 -3.74 -44.85
CA GLN A 7 -16.57 -2.84 -44.38
C GLN A 7 -16.87 -3.11 -42.91
N ARG A 8 -17.18 -2.04 -42.16
CA ARG A 8 -17.62 -2.17 -40.76
C ARG A 8 -18.96 -2.90 -40.71
N LYS A 9 -19.13 -3.72 -39.68
CA LYS A 9 -20.39 -4.42 -39.40
C LYS A 9 -21.33 -3.50 -38.65
N GLY A 10 -22.40 -3.08 -39.32
CA GLY A 10 -23.45 -2.25 -38.78
C GLY A 10 -24.57 -3.07 -38.12
N PRO A 11 -25.80 -2.53 -38.09
CA PRO A 11 -26.96 -3.20 -37.50
C PRO A 11 -27.19 -4.59 -38.10
N LEU A 12 -27.65 -5.52 -37.26
CA LEU A 12 -28.17 -6.83 -37.67
C LEU A 12 -29.68 -6.82 -37.53
N VAL A 13 -30.41 -6.95 -38.63
CA VAL A 13 -31.87 -7.03 -38.61
C VAL A 13 -32.28 -8.50 -38.61
N VAL A 14 -33.03 -8.91 -37.59
CA VAL A 14 -33.54 -10.27 -37.43
C VAL A 14 -35.05 -10.30 -37.64
N TYR A 15 -35.49 -11.15 -38.57
CA TYR A 15 -36.89 -11.29 -38.96
C TYR A 15 -37.31 -12.76 -38.96
N HIS A 16 -38.61 -13.01 -38.82
CA HIS A 16 -39.16 -14.36 -38.98
C HIS A 16 -39.65 -14.61 -40.41
N LYS A 17 -40.47 -13.70 -40.96
CA LYS A 17 -40.99 -13.77 -42.33
C LYS A 17 -40.37 -12.69 -43.20
N ASP A 18 -39.94 -13.05 -44.40
CA ASP A 18 -39.30 -12.13 -45.36
C ASP A 18 -40.37 -11.51 -46.28
N GLN A 19 -41.04 -10.46 -45.81
CA GLN A 19 -42.02 -9.69 -46.58
C GLN A 19 -41.33 -8.59 -47.42
N GLY A 20 -40.25 -8.95 -48.13
CA GLY A 20 -39.45 -7.99 -48.92
C GLY A 20 -38.35 -7.27 -48.14
N LEU A 21 -38.20 -7.54 -46.83
CA LEU A 21 -37.14 -7.00 -45.97
C LEU A 21 -35.75 -7.23 -46.56
N ARG A 22 -35.49 -8.43 -47.11
CA ARG A 22 -34.18 -8.70 -47.72
C ARG A 22 -33.88 -7.79 -48.90
N ARG A 23 -34.87 -7.51 -49.74
CA ARG A 23 -34.68 -6.67 -50.94
C ARG A 23 -34.43 -5.22 -50.54
N ALA A 24 -35.18 -4.72 -49.56
CA ALA A 24 -35.06 -3.35 -49.07
C ALA A 24 -33.68 -3.08 -48.44
N PHE A 25 -33.21 -3.95 -47.54
CA PHE A 25 -32.02 -3.67 -46.73
C PHE A 25 -30.70 -4.17 -47.35
N ARG A 26 -30.72 -5.06 -48.36
CA ARG A 26 -29.48 -5.64 -48.92
C ARG A 26 -28.57 -4.62 -49.60
N ASN A 27 -29.11 -3.52 -50.14
CA ASN A 27 -28.31 -2.51 -50.83
C ASN A 27 -27.65 -1.49 -49.86
N ILE A 28 -27.99 -1.54 -48.57
CA ILE A 28 -27.44 -0.62 -47.59
C ILE A 28 -26.11 -1.20 -47.05
N PRO A 29 -24.98 -0.50 -47.21
CA PRO A 29 -23.68 -1.03 -46.81
C PRO A 29 -23.59 -1.23 -45.29
N GLY A 30 -23.02 -2.36 -44.87
CA GLY A 30 -22.79 -2.69 -43.46
C GLY A 30 -23.97 -3.29 -42.71
N ILE A 31 -25.19 -3.26 -43.26
CA ILE A 31 -26.36 -3.92 -42.66
C ILE A 31 -26.35 -5.41 -43.01
N ASP A 32 -26.55 -6.27 -42.01
CA ASP A 32 -26.75 -7.70 -42.22
C ASP A 32 -28.19 -8.10 -41.86
N LEU A 33 -28.70 -9.10 -42.58
CA LEU A 33 -30.04 -9.66 -42.40
C LEU A 33 -29.96 -11.14 -42.01
N VAL A 34 -30.77 -11.58 -41.06
CA VAL A 34 -30.83 -12.98 -40.59
C VAL A 34 -32.25 -13.40 -40.25
N GLY A 35 -32.61 -14.63 -40.60
CA GLY A 35 -33.85 -15.26 -40.14
C GLY A 35 -33.67 -15.85 -38.73
N VAL A 36 -34.67 -15.72 -37.85
CA VAL A 36 -34.62 -16.22 -36.46
C VAL A 36 -34.27 -17.72 -36.38
N ASP A 37 -34.82 -18.51 -37.28
CA ASP A 37 -34.62 -19.96 -37.30
C ASP A 37 -33.17 -20.35 -37.60
N LYS A 38 -32.44 -19.45 -38.26
CA LYS A 38 -31.07 -19.65 -38.75
C LYS A 38 -30.14 -18.56 -38.20
N LEU A 39 -30.27 -18.27 -36.90
CA LEU A 39 -29.37 -17.37 -36.18
C LEU A 39 -27.93 -17.91 -36.22
N ASN A 40 -27.05 -17.16 -36.86
CA ASN A 40 -25.65 -17.53 -37.04
C ASN A 40 -24.75 -16.74 -36.08
N LEU A 41 -23.89 -17.46 -35.35
CA LEU A 41 -22.89 -16.87 -34.46
C LEU A 41 -21.95 -15.90 -35.18
N LEU A 42 -21.56 -16.18 -36.43
CA LEU A 42 -20.65 -15.31 -37.19
C LEU A 42 -21.26 -13.93 -37.49
N LYS A 43 -22.59 -13.84 -37.55
CA LYS A 43 -23.30 -12.58 -37.74
C LYS A 43 -23.62 -11.89 -36.42
N LEU A 44 -23.87 -12.64 -35.35
CA LEU A 44 -24.11 -12.09 -34.01
C LEU A 44 -22.82 -11.57 -33.35
N ALA A 45 -21.72 -12.29 -33.50
CA ALA A 45 -20.41 -11.99 -32.93
C ALA A 45 -19.30 -12.07 -34.00
N PRO A 46 -19.24 -11.10 -34.93
CA PRO A 46 -18.22 -11.09 -35.99
C PRO A 46 -16.82 -10.98 -35.36
N GLY A 47 -15.93 -11.90 -35.73
CA GLY A 47 -14.59 -11.99 -35.14
C GLY A 47 -14.57 -12.48 -33.68
N GLY A 48 -15.68 -12.96 -33.15
CA GLY A 48 -15.79 -13.41 -31.75
C GLY A 48 -16.11 -12.29 -30.74
N HIS A 49 -16.36 -11.07 -31.20
CA HIS A 49 -16.77 -9.96 -30.32
C HIS A 49 -18.27 -10.02 -30.03
N VAL A 50 -18.64 -10.21 -28.76
CA VAL A 50 -20.04 -10.17 -28.31
C VAL A 50 -20.57 -8.74 -28.24
N GLY A 51 -21.88 -8.56 -28.45
CA GLY A 51 -22.54 -7.25 -28.36
C GLY A 51 -22.61 -6.50 -29.68
N ARG A 52 -23.29 -7.08 -30.67
CA ARG A 52 -23.67 -6.39 -31.92
C ARG A 52 -24.99 -5.64 -31.72
N PHE A 53 -25.18 -4.50 -32.40
CA PHE A 53 -26.46 -3.81 -32.45
C PHE A 53 -27.47 -4.64 -33.28
N VAL A 54 -28.42 -5.29 -32.61
CA VAL A 54 -29.42 -6.18 -33.23
C VAL A 54 -30.80 -5.54 -33.14
N ILE A 55 -31.50 -5.47 -34.26
CA ILE A 55 -32.88 -4.99 -34.38
C ILE A 55 -33.76 -6.21 -34.65
N TRP A 56 -34.81 -6.38 -33.84
CA TRP A 56 -35.75 -7.51 -33.93
C TRP A 56 -37.10 -7.03 -34.48
N THR A 57 -37.69 -7.80 -35.39
CA THR A 57 -39.13 -7.67 -35.67
C THR A 57 -39.93 -8.32 -34.55
N GLU A 58 -41.15 -7.85 -34.29
CA GLU A 58 -42.01 -8.38 -33.22
C GLU A 58 -42.20 -9.90 -33.34
N SER A 59 -42.58 -10.37 -34.53
CA SER A 59 -42.75 -11.81 -34.82
C SER A 59 -41.47 -12.63 -34.66
N ALA A 60 -40.31 -11.98 -34.80
CA ALA A 60 -39.02 -12.63 -34.63
C ALA A 60 -38.69 -12.80 -33.15
N PHE A 61 -38.96 -11.77 -32.36
CA PHE A 61 -38.74 -11.78 -30.92
C PHE A 61 -39.64 -12.81 -30.22
N ALA A 62 -40.93 -12.85 -30.58
CA ALA A 62 -41.89 -13.82 -30.02
C ALA A 62 -41.53 -15.29 -30.33
N ARG A 63 -40.78 -15.56 -31.41
CA ARG A 63 -40.39 -16.93 -31.78
C ARG A 63 -39.19 -17.45 -30.98
N LEU A 64 -38.38 -16.59 -30.36
CA LEU A 64 -37.18 -17.00 -29.62
C LEU A 64 -37.48 -17.96 -28.47
N ASP A 65 -38.59 -17.74 -27.75
CA ASP A 65 -38.99 -18.58 -26.62
C ASP A 65 -39.27 -20.02 -27.05
N LYS A 66 -39.89 -20.23 -28.22
CA LYS A 66 -40.12 -21.58 -28.76
C LYS A 66 -38.82 -22.25 -29.23
N LEU A 67 -37.92 -21.45 -29.80
CA LEU A 67 -36.69 -21.94 -30.44
C LEU A 67 -35.58 -22.28 -29.43
N PHE A 68 -35.47 -21.53 -28.33
CA PHE A 68 -34.46 -21.76 -27.30
C PHE A 68 -35.03 -22.25 -25.97
N GLY A 69 -36.29 -21.92 -25.65
CA GLY A 69 -36.85 -22.17 -24.33
C GLY A 69 -36.37 -21.14 -23.31
N ASN A 70 -36.49 -21.48 -22.04
CA ASN A 70 -35.96 -20.73 -20.90
C ASN A 70 -35.30 -21.71 -19.92
N TRP A 71 -34.80 -21.23 -18.77
CA TRP A 71 -34.15 -22.15 -17.81
C TRP A 71 -35.08 -23.17 -17.15
N LYS A 72 -36.41 -22.95 -17.21
CA LYS A 72 -37.44 -23.83 -16.62
C LYS A 72 -38.06 -24.77 -17.65
N THR A 73 -38.28 -24.29 -18.87
CA THR A 73 -38.94 -25.02 -19.96
C THR A 73 -37.94 -25.22 -21.11
N PRO A 74 -37.67 -26.49 -21.51
CA PRO A 74 -36.72 -26.78 -22.58
C PRO A 74 -37.19 -26.24 -23.93
N SER A 75 -36.29 -26.20 -24.92
CA SER A 75 -36.66 -25.80 -26.28
C SER A 75 -37.69 -26.74 -26.89
N ALA A 76 -38.69 -26.17 -27.58
CA ALA A 76 -39.69 -26.95 -28.31
C ALA A 76 -39.16 -27.41 -29.69
N GLU A 77 -38.38 -26.57 -30.36
CA GLU A 77 -37.88 -26.86 -31.71
C GLU A 77 -36.53 -27.59 -31.71
N LYS A 78 -35.67 -27.33 -30.72
CA LYS A 78 -34.34 -27.95 -30.62
C LYS A 78 -34.36 -29.14 -29.66
N LYS A 79 -34.33 -30.34 -30.23
CA LYS A 79 -34.34 -31.60 -29.45
C LYS A 79 -33.17 -31.67 -28.47
N GLY A 80 -33.48 -31.89 -27.19
CA GLY A 80 -32.48 -32.07 -26.13
C GLY A 80 -31.69 -30.81 -25.78
N TYR A 81 -32.12 -29.64 -26.24
CA TYR A 81 -31.47 -28.38 -25.93
C TYR A 81 -32.10 -27.69 -24.71
N ASN A 82 -31.25 -27.25 -23.79
CA ASN A 82 -31.60 -26.37 -22.68
C ASN A 82 -30.59 -25.23 -22.61
N LEU A 83 -31.01 -24.06 -22.09
CA LEU A 83 -30.10 -22.95 -21.88
C LEU A 83 -29.04 -23.32 -20.83
N PRO A 84 -27.78 -22.88 -21.00
CA PRO A 84 -26.77 -23.06 -19.98
C PRO A 84 -27.19 -22.35 -18.69
N GLN A 85 -27.10 -23.07 -17.57
CA GLN A 85 -27.40 -22.50 -16.26
C GLN A 85 -26.25 -21.58 -15.82
N PRO A 86 -26.55 -20.36 -15.34
CA PRO A 86 -25.51 -19.48 -14.82
C PRO A 86 -24.89 -20.10 -13.58
N LYS A 87 -23.55 -20.11 -13.50
CA LYS A 87 -22.82 -20.67 -12.34
C LYS A 87 -23.07 -19.89 -11.05
N MET A 88 -23.37 -18.59 -11.17
CA MET A 88 -23.75 -17.72 -10.05
C MET A 88 -25.16 -17.21 -10.29
N SER A 89 -26.03 -17.29 -9.27
CA SER A 89 -27.38 -16.71 -9.35
C SER A 89 -27.37 -15.19 -9.45
N ASN A 90 -26.43 -14.53 -8.78
CA ASN A 90 -26.21 -13.08 -8.86
C ASN A 90 -24.76 -12.83 -9.26
N THR A 91 -24.55 -12.08 -10.35
CA THR A 91 -23.21 -11.74 -10.84
C THR A 91 -22.64 -10.45 -10.23
N ASP A 92 -23.46 -9.67 -9.51
CA ASP A 92 -22.99 -8.46 -8.83
C ASP A 92 -22.27 -8.82 -7.52
N LEU A 93 -20.96 -9.06 -7.68
CA LEU A 93 -20.04 -9.32 -6.57
C LEU A 93 -19.96 -8.13 -5.60
N SER A 94 -20.11 -6.90 -6.07
CA SER A 94 -20.03 -5.72 -5.21
C SER A 94 -21.19 -5.67 -4.23
N ARG A 95 -22.39 -6.00 -4.69
CA ARG A 95 -23.57 -6.15 -3.83
C ARG A 95 -23.37 -7.28 -2.82
N LEU A 96 -22.94 -8.46 -3.28
CA LEU A 96 -22.71 -9.61 -2.39
C LEU A 96 -21.69 -9.29 -1.30
N LEU A 97 -20.51 -8.76 -1.65
CA LEU A 97 -19.46 -8.42 -0.69
C LEU A 97 -19.87 -7.31 0.28
N LYS A 98 -20.81 -6.45 -0.11
CA LYS A 98 -21.33 -5.38 0.74
C LYS A 98 -22.56 -5.78 1.54
N ALA A 99 -23.05 -7.00 1.38
CA ALA A 99 -24.21 -7.50 2.10
C ALA A 99 -23.94 -7.52 3.61
N ASP A 100 -24.94 -7.18 4.40
CA ASP A 100 -24.79 -7.01 5.84
C ASP A 100 -24.52 -8.34 6.55
N GLU A 101 -25.04 -9.43 5.99
CA GLU A 101 -24.79 -10.80 6.44
C GLU A 101 -23.31 -11.16 6.33
N ILE A 102 -22.65 -10.76 5.23
CA ILE A 102 -21.22 -10.99 5.04
C ILE A 102 -20.42 -10.07 5.95
N LYS A 103 -20.79 -8.78 6.02
CA LYS A 103 -20.08 -7.80 6.85
C LYS A 103 -20.16 -8.09 8.34
N ALA A 104 -21.27 -8.65 8.82
CA ALA A 104 -21.46 -8.99 10.23
C ALA A 104 -20.45 -10.05 10.71
N VAL A 105 -20.07 -10.98 9.82
CA VAL A 105 -19.12 -12.05 10.13
C VAL A 105 -17.67 -11.68 9.76
N LEU A 106 -17.49 -10.73 8.84
CA LEU A 106 -16.17 -10.34 8.35
C LEU A 106 -15.34 -9.65 9.43
N ARG A 107 -14.09 -10.10 9.60
CA ARG A 107 -13.12 -9.40 10.43
C ARG A 107 -12.79 -8.03 9.86
N ALA A 108 -12.59 -7.04 10.73
CA ALA A 108 -12.13 -5.71 10.34
C ALA A 108 -10.83 -5.77 9.50
N PRO A 109 -10.73 -4.97 8.42
CA PRO A 109 -9.59 -5.00 7.53
C PRO A 109 -8.31 -4.53 8.23
N GLN A 110 -7.20 -5.25 8.03
CA GLN A 110 -5.89 -4.85 8.55
C GLN A 110 -5.30 -3.73 7.70
N LYS A 111 -5.21 -2.52 8.26
CA LYS A 111 -4.69 -1.33 7.55
C LYS A 111 -3.19 -1.09 7.75
N LYS A 112 -2.47 -2.01 8.43
CA LYS A 112 -1.05 -1.82 8.75
C LYS A 112 -0.20 -2.06 7.52
N ILE A 113 0.27 -0.97 6.91
CA ILE A 113 1.25 -1.03 5.81
C ILE A 113 2.66 -1.09 6.42
N VAL A 114 3.32 -2.24 6.32
CA VAL A 114 4.72 -2.38 6.73
C VAL A 114 5.61 -1.85 5.61
N ARG A 115 6.22 -0.68 5.82
CA ARG A 115 7.19 -0.11 4.89
C ARG A 115 8.60 -0.59 5.23
N ARG A 116 9.39 -0.90 4.21
CA ARG A 116 10.81 -1.18 4.37
C ARG A 116 11.52 0.09 4.84
N VAL A 117 12.01 0.08 6.07
CA VAL A 117 12.88 1.14 6.59
C VAL A 117 14.31 0.84 6.15
N ARG A 118 15.04 1.87 5.69
CA ARG A 118 16.48 1.72 5.40
C ARG A 118 17.22 1.45 6.70
N ARG A 119 18.02 0.38 6.74
CA ARG A 119 18.91 0.11 7.88
C ARG A 119 20.08 1.10 7.83
N LEU A 120 20.16 1.96 8.84
CA LEU A 120 21.24 2.95 8.97
C LEU A 120 22.43 2.31 9.71
N ASN A 121 23.65 2.58 9.26
CA ASN A 121 24.85 2.09 9.95
C ASN A 121 25.04 2.82 11.29
N PRO A 122 25.01 2.13 12.45
CA PRO A 122 25.12 2.75 13.78
C PRO A 122 26.47 3.42 14.05
N LEU A 123 27.56 2.92 13.44
CA LEU A 123 28.90 3.50 13.66
C LEU A 123 28.98 4.91 13.05
N ASN A 124 28.33 5.11 11.90
CA ASN A 124 28.29 6.38 11.19
C ASN A 124 27.08 7.25 11.59
N ASN A 125 26.00 6.65 12.11
CA ASN A 125 24.79 7.36 12.50
C ASN A 125 24.55 7.28 14.02
N GLN A 126 24.79 8.40 14.70
CA GLN A 126 24.63 8.48 16.16
C GLN A 126 23.22 8.15 16.64
N ARG A 127 22.15 8.54 15.92
CA ARG A 127 20.77 8.24 16.34
C ARG A 127 20.49 6.75 16.31
N ALA A 128 20.96 6.05 15.26
CA ALA A 128 20.85 4.60 15.18
C ALA A 128 21.66 3.90 16.28
N MET A 129 22.85 4.40 16.60
CA MET A 129 23.64 3.88 17.73
C MET A 129 22.94 4.06 19.08
N LEU A 130 22.30 5.21 19.29
CA LEU A 130 21.62 5.51 20.55
C LEU A 130 20.36 4.67 20.75
N GLN A 131 19.62 4.41 19.66
CA GLN A 131 18.47 3.49 19.70
C GLN A 131 18.90 2.06 20.05
N LEU A 132 20.07 1.61 19.58
CA LEU A 132 20.58 0.26 19.85
C LEU A 132 21.29 0.16 21.21
N ASN A 133 22.12 1.15 21.55
CA ASN A 133 22.93 1.19 22.76
C ASN A 133 23.00 2.61 23.34
N PRO A 134 22.12 2.93 24.31
CA PRO A 134 22.12 4.23 24.99
C PRO A 134 23.42 4.54 25.75
N TYR A 135 24.12 3.52 26.27
CA TYR A 135 25.36 3.69 27.03
C TYR A 135 26.51 4.22 26.15
N SER A 136 26.41 4.08 24.83
CA SER A 136 27.36 4.67 23.88
C SER A 136 27.47 6.20 24.02
N ALA A 137 26.38 6.90 24.43
CA ALA A 137 26.42 8.33 24.71
C ALA A 137 27.38 8.66 25.87
N VAL A 138 27.31 7.88 26.94
CA VAL A 138 28.12 8.06 28.15
C VAL A 138 29.58 7.80 27.83
N LEU A 139 29.87 6.67 27.15
CA LEU A 139 31.23 6.32 26.74
C LEU A 139 31.84 7.37 25.81
N LYS A 140 31.11 7.82 24.79
CA LYS A 140 31.56 8.89 23.90
C LYS A 140 31.83 10.18 24.67
N ARG A 141 30.94 10.57 25.60
CA ARG A 141 31.13 11.78 26.41
C ARG A 141 32.35 11.66 27.32
N GLN A 142 32.53 10.52 27.97
CA GLN A 142 33.69 10.24 28.82
C GLN A 142 35.00 10.28 28.02
N ALA A 143 35.01 9.71 26.81
CA ALA A 143 36.17 9.74 25.92
C ALA A 143 36.53 11.16 25.48
N ILE A 144 35.55 12.00 25.14
CA ILE A 144 35.78 13.42 24.81
C ILE A 144 36.41 14.15 26.00
N LEU A 145 35.84 13.99 27.20
CA LEU A 145 36.36 14.64 28.41
C LEU A 145 37.77 14.15 28.77
N SER A 146 38.06 12.85 28.59
CA SER A 146 39.38 12.29 28.88
C SER A 146 40.43 12.74 27.86
N ALA A 147 40.07 12.87 26.59
CA ALA A 147 40.94 13.42 25.55
C ALA A 147 41.26 14.89 25.79
N GLN A 148 40.25 15.72 26.10
CA GLN A 148 40.45 17.13 26.46
C GLN A 148 41.39 17.28 27.65
N LYS A 149 41.22 16.46 28.69
CA LYS A 149 42.12 16.45 29.85
C LYS A 149 43.56 16.12 29.46
N ARG A 150 43.78 15.08 28.63
CA ARG A 150 45.12 14.69 28.17
C ARG A 150 45.79 15.78 27.32
N GLN A 151 45.02 16.45 26.46
CA GLN A 151 45.53 17.56 25.64
C GLN A 151 46.00 18.71 26.52
N LEU A 152 45.18 19.15 27.48
CA LEU A 152 45.54 20.22 28.40
C LEU A 152 46.78 19.89 29.25
N GLN A 153 46.90 18.64 29.71
CA GLN A 153 48.09 18.17 30.42
C GLN A 153 49.35 18.17 29.54
N ARG A 154 49.21 17.74 28.27
CA ARG A 154 50.30 17.78 27.30
C ARG A 154 50.73 19.22 27.04
N ASP A 155 49.79 20.14 26.85
CA ASP A 155 50.06 21.56 26.60
C ASP A 155 50.76 22.20 27.81
N GLU A 156 50.35 21.87 29.03
CA GLU A 156 51.01 22.32 30.27
C GLU A 156 52.46 21.82 30.36
N LEU A 157 52.69 20.53 30.10
CA LEU A 157 54.03 19.95 30.12
C LEU A 157 54.93 20.55 29.04
N LEU A 158 54.37 20.81 27.86
CA LEU A 158 55.09 21.39 26.73
C LEU A 158 55.46 22.85 27.02
N ALA A 159 54.55 23.64 27.59
CA ALA A 159 54.83 25.01 28.01
C ALA A 159 55.93 25.06 29.07
N LYS A 160 55.90 24.17 30.08
CA LYS A 160 56.96 24.02 31.09
C LYS A 160 58.32 23.69 30.45
N LYS A 161 58.34 22.74 29.50
CA LYS A 161 59.56 22.37 28.77
C LYS A 161 60.12 23.52 27.92
N ARG A 162 59.26 24.39 27.38
CA ARG A 162 59.65 25.56 26.59
C ARG A 162 59.97 26.80 27.45
N GLY A 163 59.79 26.74 28.77
CA GLY A 163 60.02 27.88 29.67
C GLY A 163 59.03 29.05 29.49
N ILE A 164 57.90 28.82 28.81
CA ILE A 164 56.92 29.87 28.50
C ILE A 164 55.84 29.91 29.60
N THR A 165 55.59 31.09 30.17
CA THR A 165 54.47 31.30 31.08
C THR A 165 53.16 31.43 30.30
N LEU A 166 52.19 30.57 30.62
CA LEU A 166 50.87 30.59 29.97
C LEU A 166 50.03 31.77 30.48
N SER A 167 49.38 32.51 29.57
CA SER A 167 48.43 33.59 29.90
C SER A 167 47.28 33.10 30.80
N PRO A 168 46.79 33.91 31.76
CA PRO A 168 45.68 33.55 32.65
C PRO A 168 44.38 33.12 31.95
N GLU A 169 44.17 33.54 30.70
CA GLU A 169 43.00 33.17 29.89
C GLU A 169 43.14 31.81 29.19
N ASN A 170 44.35 31.25 29.14
CA ASN A 170 44.62 29.99 28.46
C ASN A 170 43.80 28.84 29.07
N ALA A 171 43.31 27.96 28.20
CA ALA A 171 42.43 26.86 28.56
C ALA A 171 42.98 25.99 29.70
N VAL A 172 44.31 25.78 29.75
CA VAL A 172 45.00 25.01 30.79
C VAL A 172 44.82 25.65 32.18
N ILE A 173 45.08 26.96 32.30
CA ILE A 173 44.98 27.68 33.58
C ILE A 173 43.52 27.83 34.01
N ARG A 174 42.62 28.13 33.06
CA ARG A 174 41.18 28.26 33.32
C ARG A 174 40.58 26.94 33.80
N THR A 175 40.96 25.82 33.18
CA THR A 175 40.47 24.49 33.58
C THR A 175 41.06 24.05 34.92
N ALA A 176 42.34 24.34 35.20
CA ALA A 176 42.95 24.09 36.50
C ALA A 176 42.24 24.85 37.64
N LYS A 177 42.00 26.16 37.46
CA LYS A 177 41.23 26.99 38.41
C LYS A 177 39.82 26.43 38.63
N LEU A 178 39.12 26.06 37.56
CA LEU A 178 37.77 25.50 37.65
C LEU A 178 37.75 24.13 38.37
N GLN A 179 38.75 23.27 38.13
CA GLN A 179 38.88 21.99 38.83
C GLN A 179 39.17 22.17 40.32
N ALA A 180 40.03 23.12 40.69
CA ALA A 180 40.30 23.45 42.10
C ALA A 180 39.04 23.93 42.82
N ARG A 181 38.29 24.86 42.20
CA ARG A 181 37.00 25.34 42.74
C ARG A 181 35.98 24.20 42.88
N ARG A 182 35.85 23.34 41.86
CA ARG A 182 34.96 22.16 41.93
C ARG A 182 35.37 21.18 43.02
N ARG A 183 36.66 20.89 43.18
CA ARG A 183 37.16 20.02 44.26
C ARG A 183 36.82 20.58 45.64
N ALA A 184 37.03 21.88 45.85
CA ALA A 184 36.66 22.55 47.10
C ALA A 184 35.16 22.46 47.38
N GLN A 185 34.31 22.70 46.37
CA GLN A 185 32.85 22.56 46.48
C GLN A 185 32.43 21.11 46.78
N ILE A 186 33.02 20.12 46.12
CA ILE A 186 32.72 18.70 46.37
C ILE A 186 33.13 18.29 47.79
N LEU A 187 34.30 18.73 48.27
CA LEU A 187 34.75 18.45 49.64
C LEU A 187 33.85 19.11 50.67
N LYS A 188 33.42 20.36 50.43
CA LYS A 188 32.45 21.07 51.27
C LYS A 188 31.11 20.33 51.32
N ALA A 189 30.55 19.97 50.16
CA ALA A 189 29.29 19.23 50.08
C ALA A 189 29.37 17.82 50.70
N LYS A 190 30.51 17.14 50.58
CA LYS A 190 30.75 15.84 51.26
C LYS A 190 30.78 16.00 52.78
N LYS A 191 31.43 17.05 53.29
CA LYS A 191 31.46 17.36 54.73
C LYS A 191 30.06 17.71 55.26
N GLU A 192 29.32 18.56 54.55
CA GLU A 192 27.94 18.93 54.91
C GLU A 192 26.99 17.73 54.89
N LYS A 193 27.11 16.84 53.89
CA LYS A 193 26.32 15.59 53.84
C LYS A 193 26.69 14.59 54.94
N ALA A 194 27.95 14.58 55.39
CA ALA A 194 28.39 13.75 56.50
C ALA A 194 27.94 14.29 57.87
N ALA A 195 27.80 15.62 57.99
CA ALA A 195 27.31 16.30 59.20
C ALA A 195 25.78 16.34 59.31
N ALA A 196 25.05 16.14 58.21
CA ALA A 196 23.59 16.07 58.23
C ALA A 196 23.11 14.77 58.91
N PRO A 197 22.15 14.82 59.86
CA PRO A 197 21.60 13.62 60.48
C PRO A 197 20.96 12.72 59.42
N LYS A 198 21.21 11.40 59.49
CA LYS A 198 20.59 10.42 58.59
C LYS A 198 19.09 10.34 58.88
N GLY A 199 18.30 11.25 58.31
CA GLY A 199 16.85 11.16 58.28
C GLY A 199 16.44 9.85 57.61
N GLY A 200 15.78 8.97 58.38
CA GLY A 200 15.33 7.67 57.91
C GLY A 200 14.48 7.79 56.65
N LYS A 201 14.83 7.01 55.62
CA LYS A 201 13.94 6.80 54.48
C LYS A 201 12.69 6.08 54.99
N LYS A 202 11.58 6.79 55.16
CA LYS A 202 10.25 6.16 55.17
C LYS A 202 10.09 5.45 53.82
N ALA A 203 9.89 4.14 53.86
CA ALA A 203 9.52 3.35 52.69
C ALA A 203 8.24 3.94 52.09
N ALA A 204 8.29 4.30 50.80
CA ALA A 204 7.09 4.68 50.08
C ALA A 204 6.18 3.46 49.97
N ALA A 205 4.98 3.57 50.57
CA ALA A 205 3.93 2.59 50.42
C ALA A 205 3.55 2.45 48.94
N LYS A 206 3.53 1.21 48.45
CA LYS A 206 2.91 0.84 47.17
C LYS A 206 1.43 1.25 47.19
N LYS A 207 1.01 2.02 46.18
CA LYS A 207 -0.32 1.98 45.60
C LYS A 207 -0.18 1.55 44.15
#